data_AF-A0A1Q2YZI3-F1
#
_entry.id   AF-A0A1Q2YZI3-F1
#
_cell.length_a   1.000
_cell.length_b   1.000
_cell.length_c   1.000
_cell.angle_alpha   90.00
_cell.angle_beta   90.00
_cell.angle_gamma   90.00
#
_symmetry.space_group_name_H-M   'P 1'
#
loop_
_entity.id
_entity.type
_entity.pdbx_description
1 polymer ?
#
loop_
_entity_poly.entity_id
_entity_poly.type
_entity_poly.pdbx_seq_one_letter_code
_entity_poly.pdbx_strand_id
1 'polypeptide(L)'
;MLWSAALGWAGEAMPLGLGAGGFTVAAGYGERRGMYPHNHALEALAEEGPLGLLLWLGAFGGGAAVVLVRLLALPEDLEPERVGRIVALVIPVAIGAMVSTDLGNRMVWFALGLALSLGIRAQRV
;
A
#
# COMPACT_ATOMS: atom_id res chain seq x y z
N MET A 1 13.01 -3.40 -19.19
CA MET A 1 11.82 -2.64 -18.76
C MET A 1 11.95 -2.35 -17.27
N LEU A 2 11.27 -1.33 -16.75
CA LEU A 2 11.19 -1.15 -15.30
C LEU A 2 10.54 -2.40 -14.69
N TRP A 3 11.09 -2.92 -13.58
CA TRP A 3 10.55 -4.05 -12.81
C TRP A 3 10.55 -5.44 -13.47
N SER A 4 11.13 -5.62 -14.66
CA SER A 4 11.10 -6.92 -15.35
C SER A 4 11.80 -8.04 -14.59
N ALA A 5 12.87 -7.73 -13.84
CA ALA A 5 13.57 -8.71 -13.02
C ALA A 5 12.70 -9.20 -11.85
N ALA A 6 12.07 -8.27 -11.13
CA ALA A 6 11.16 -8.59 -10.04
C ALA A 6 9.97 -9.44 -10.51
N LEU A 7 9.38 -9.11 -11.67
CA LEU A 7 8.30 -9.90 -12.27
C LEU A 7 8.77 -11.29 -12.74
N GLY A 8 9.99 -11.38 -13.29
CA GLY A 8 10.60 -12.65 -13.67
C GLY A 8 10.80 -13.56 -12.45
N TRP A 9 11.41 -13.04 -11.39
CA TRP A 9 11.61 -13.76 -10.14
C TRP A 9 10.31 -14.12 -9.43
N ALA A 10 9.31 -13.24 -9.45
CA ALA A 10 7.99 -13.54 -8.93
C ALA A 10 7.40 -14.77 -9.66
N GLY A 11 7.56 -14.84 -10.98
CA GLY A 11 7.13 -16.00 -11.78
C GLY A 11 7.90 -17.27 -11.46
N GLU A 12 9.22 -17.20 -11.31
CA GLU A 12 10.08 -18.34 -10.95
C GLU A 12 9.81 -18.88 -9.54
N ALA A 13 9.42 -18.00 -8.60
CA ALA A 13 9.17 -18.33 -7.21
C ALA A 13 7.70 -18.70 -6.91
N MET A 14 6.84 -18.77 -7.94
CA MET A 14 5.46 -19.19 -7.76
C MET A 14 5.35 -20.60 -7.16
N PRO A 15 4.34 -20.85 -6.29
CA PRO A 15 3.30 -19.93 -5.83
C PRO A 15 3.64 -19.19 -4.53
N LEU A 16 4.79 -19.48 -3.91
CA LEU A 16 5.09 -19.04 -2.55
C LEU A 16 5.80 -17.68 -2.48
N GLY A 17 6.44 -17.26 -3.57
CA GLY A 17 7.29 -16.07 -3.59
C GLY A 17 8.71 -16.36 -3.08
N LEU A 18 9.56 -15.35 -3.15
CA LEU A 18 10.98 -15.42 -2.78
C LEU A 18 11.21 -15.54 -1.26
N GLY A 19 10.18 -15.25 -0.45
CA GLY A 19 10.29 -15.03 0.98
C GLY A 19 10.52 -13.56 1.32
N ALA A 20 10.08 -13.16 2.51
CA ALA A 20 10.21 -11.79 3.01
C ALA A 20 11.68 -11.35 3.05
N GLY A 21 11.96 -10.16 2.53
CA GLY A 21 13.32 -9.64 2.38
C GLY A 21 14.12 -10.30 1.26
N GLY A 22 13.46 -10.93 0.28
CA GLY A 22 14.10 -11.57 -0.89
C GLY A 22 14.97 -10.61 -1.70
N PHE A 23 14.72 -9.30 -1.61
CA PHE A 23 15.55 -8.25 -2.21
C PHE A 23 16.59 -7.68 -1.25
N THR A 24 17.38 -8.54 -0.59
CA THR A 24 18.35 -8.07 0.41
C THR A 24 19.34 -7.05 -0.16
N VAL A 25 19.59 -5.98 0.61
CA VAL A 25 20.67 -5.02 0.34
C VAL A 25 22.04 -5.71 0.38
N ALA A 26 22.20 -6.70 1.26
CA ALA A 26 23.44 -7.47 1.42
C ALA A 26 23.85 -8.25 0.16
N ALA A 27 22.90 -8.77 -0.61
CA ALA A 27 23.16 -9.42 -1.90
C ALA A 27 23.27 -8.42 -3.07
N GLY A 28 23.19 -7.11 -2.79
CA GLY A 28 23.22 -6.04 -3.78
C GLY A 28 21.95 -5.91 -4.61
N TYR A 29 20.88 -6.63 -4.26
CA TYR A 29 19.61 -6.57 -4.98
C TYR A 29 18.79 -5.32 -4.61
N GLY A 30 18.83 -4.90 -3.34
CA GLY A 30 18.07 -3.72 -2.85
C GLY A 30 18.54 -2.36 -3.39
N GLU A 31 19.78 -2.25 -3.88
CA GLU A 31 20.38 -0.98 -4.38
C GLU A 31 20.42 -0.90 -5.91
N ARG A 32 20.24 -2.03 -6.61
CA ARG A 32 20.31 -2.10 -8.07
C ARG A 32 18.99 -1.67 -8.70
N ARG A 33 18.95 -0.43 -9.20
CA ARG A 33 17.84 0.10 -10.01
C ARG A 33 17.47 -0.87 -11.13
N GLY A 34 16.23 -1.36 -11.13
CA GLY A 34 15.71 -2.34 -12.09
C GLY A 34 15.62 -3.78 -11.59
N MET A 35 16.30 -4.12 -10.49
CA MET A 35 16.18 -5.42 -9.81
C MET A 35 15.15 -5.36 -8.68
N TYR A 36 15.20 -4.30 -7.87
CA TYR A 36 14.24 -4.07 -6.80
C TYR A 36 13.12 -3.14 -7.27
N PRO A 37 11.83 -3.54 -7.16
CA PRO A 37 10.77 -2.78 -7.78
C PRO A 37 10.43 -1.47 -7.06
N HIS A 38 10.84 -1.30 -5.80
CA HIS A 38 10.50 -0.15 -4.96
C HIS A 38 9.00 0.20 -5.08
N ASN A 39 8.16 -0.83 -5.07
CA ASN A 39 6.72 -0.70 -5.23
C ASN A 39 6.06 -1.77 -4.37
N HIS A 40 5.23 -1.32 -3.43
CA HIS A 40 4.62 -2.16 -2.40
C HIS A 40 3.82 -3.36 -2.96
N ALA A 41 3.11 -3.18 -4.07
CA ALA A 41 2.31 -4.25 -4.67
C ALA A 41 3.18 -5.29 -5.38
N LEU A 42 4.21 -4.83 -6.09
CA LEU A 42 5.15 -5.72 -6.77
C LEU A 42 6.03 -6.49 -5.79
N GLU A 43 6.39 -5.86 -4.67
CA GLU A 43 7.10 -6.51 -3.57
C GLU A 43 6.23 -7.58 -2.89
N ALA A 44 4.97 -7.27 -2.59
CA ALA A 44 4.02 -8.27 -2.07
C ALA A 44 3.85 -9.46 -3.03
N LEU A 45 3.82 -9.22 -4.34
CA LEU A 45 3.76 -10.30 -5.34
C LEU A 45 5.06 -11.11 -5.41
N ALA A 46 6.22 -10.45 -5.39
CA ALA A 46 7.51 -11.11 -5.58
C ALA A 46 7.97 -11.88 -4.32
N GLU A 47 7.75 -11.32 -3.13
CA GLU A 47 8.20 -11.93 -1.87
C GLU A 47 7.21 -12.96 -1.33
N GLU A 48 5.91 -12.72 -1.46
CA GLU A 48 4.85 -13.54 -0.86
C GLU A 48 3.92 -14.22 -1.89
N GLY A 49 4.22 -14.06 -3.19
CA GLY A 49 3.46 -14.68 -4.26
C GLY A 49 2.04 -14.09 -4.45
N PRO A 50 1.12 -14.83 -5.09
CA PRO A 50 -0.25 -14.39 -5.33
C PRO A 50 -1.01 -14.17 -4.03
N LEU A 51 -0.69 -14.92 -2.97
CA LEU A 51 -1.35 -14.76 -1.67
C LEU A 51 -1.02 -13.40 -1.05
N GLY A 52 0.25 -12.99 -1.06
CA GLY A 52 0.64 -11.66 -0.59
C GLY A 52 0.00 -10.54 -1.40
N LEU A 53 -0.04 -10.68 -2.73
CA LEU A 53 -0.74 -9.72 -3.58
C LEU A 53 -2.24 -9.64 -3.26
N LEU A 54 -2.90 -10.78 -2.99
CA LEU A 54 -4.32 -10.80 -2.60
C LEU A 54 -4.56 -10.11 -1.26
N LEU A 55 -3.69 -10.35 -0.27
CA LEU A 55 -3.75 -9.66 1.03
C LEU A 55 -3.53 -8.15 0.86
N TRP A 56 -2.56 -7.77 0.03
CA TRP A 56 -2.29 -6.38 -0.32
C TRP A 56 -3.50 -5.70 -0.99
N LEU A 57 -4.13 -6.37 -1.97
CA LEU A 57 -5.33 -5.88 -2.64
C LEU A 57 -6.50 -5.74 -1.67
N GLY A 58 -6.66 -6.69 -0.74
CA GLY A 58 -7.66 -6.62 0.31
C GLY A 58 -7.47 -5.42 1.24
N ALA A 59 -6.25 -5.22 1.73
CA ALA A 59 -5.93 -4.13 2.65
C ALA A 59 -5.99 -2.75 1.98
N PHE A 60 -5.21 -2.55 0.91
CA PHE A 60 -5.05 -1.24 0.27
C PHE A 60 -6.08 -0.97 -0.80
N GLY A 61 -6.34 -1.94 -1.68
CA GLY A 61 -7.39 -1.83 -2.69
C GLY A 61 -8.79 -1.76 -2.05
N GLY A 62 -9.09 -2.68 -1.13
CA GLY A 62 -10.33 -2.68 -0.36
C GLY A 62 -10.47 -1.42 0.51
N GLY A 63 -9.39 -1.00 1.18
CA GLY A 63 -9.37 0.23 1.95
C GLY A 63 -9.66 1.47 1.10
N ALA A 64 -9.03 1.59 -0.07
CA ALA A 64 -9.29 2.67 -1.02
C ALA A 64 -10.75 2.65 -1.51
N ALA A 65 -11.28 1.47 -1.83
CA ALA A 65 -12.68 1.32 -2.23
C ALA A 65 -13.65 1.78 -1.13
N VAL A 66 -13.41 1.39 0.12
CA VAL A 66 -14.20 1.84 1.28
C VAL A 66 -14.14 3.36 1.44
N VAL A 67 -12.95 3.96 1.32
CA VAL A 67 -12.78 5.42 1.41
C VAL A 67 -13.55 6.13 0.30
N LEU A 68 -13.48 5.64 -0.94
CA LEU A 68 -14.24 6.20 -2.07
C LEU A 68 -15.75 6.11 -1.84
N VAL A 69 -16.26 4.94 -1.43
CA VAL A 69 -17.68 4.78 -1.12
C VAL A 69 -18.11 5.75 -0.02
N ARG A 70 -17.29 5.92 1.03
CA ARG A 70 -17.59 6.86 2.10
C ARG A 70 -17.56 8.30 1.65
N LEU A 71 -16.61 8.68 0.78
CA LEU A 71 -16.55 10.02 0.17
C LEU A 71 -17.81 10.32 -0.64
N LEU A 72 -18.31 9.34 -1.41
CA LEU A 72 -19.53 9.48 -2.21
C LEU A 72 -20.80 9.52 -1.36
N ALA A 73 -20.78 8.92 -0.17
CA ALA A 73 -21.90 8.87 0.77
C ALA A 73 -21.83 9.95 1.86
N LEU A 74 -20.95 10.95 1.72
CA LEU A 74 -20.83 12.01 2.73
C LEU A 74 -22.12 12.84 2.79
N PRO A 75 -22.70 13.05 3.98
CA PRO A 75 -23.87 13.91 4.14
C PRO A 75 -23.53 15.38 3.82
N GLU A 76 -24.52 16.17 3.41
CA GLU A 76 -24.30 17.58 3.04
C GLU A 76 -23.85 18.47 4.20
N ASP A 77 -24.06 18.05 5.46
CA ASP A 77 -23.65 18.75 6.68
C ASP A 77 -22.15 18.56 7.02
N LEU A 78 -21.36 18.02 6.11
CA LEU A 78 -19.99 17.66 6.40
C LEU A 78 -19.08 18.87 6.52
N GLU A 79 -18.21 18.85 7.53
CA GLU A 79 -17.07 19.77 7.67
C GLU A 79 -16.01 19.48 6.59
N PRO A 80 -15.97 20.22 5.46
CA PRO A 80 -15.10 19.90 4.33
C PRO A 80 -13.62 20.04 4.70
N GLU A 81 -13.34 20.89 5.68
CA GLU A 81 -12.01 21.10 6.24
C GLU A 81 -11.45 19.82 6.88
N ARG A 82 -12.27 19.05 7.61
CA ARG A 82 -11.82 17.80 8.23
C ARG A 82 -11.42 16.78 7.17
N VAL A 83 -12.23 16.64 6.11
CA VAL A 83 -11.92 15.75 4.99
C VAL A 83 -10.65 16.20 4.28
N GLY A 84 -10.55 17.50 3.97
CA GLY A 84 -9.37 18.08 3.36
C GLY A 84 -8.09 17.77 4.13
N ARG A 85 -8.11 17.89 5.47
CA ARG A 85 -6.97 17.56 6.33
C ARG A 85 -6.61 16.07 6.28
N ILE A 86 -7.60 15.17 6.34
CA ILE A 86 -7.35 13.72 6.22
C ILE A 86 -6.72 13.41 4.86
N VAL A 87 -7.30 13.93 3.78
CA VAL A 87 -6.81 13.71 2.41
C VAL A 87 -5.39 14.25 2.24
N ALA A 88 -5.11 15.47 2.74
CA ALA A 88 -3.79 16.09 2.67
C ALA A 88 -2.70 15.29 3.41
N LEU A 89 -3.05 14.61 4.51
CA LEU A 89 -2.13 13.75 5.25
C LEU A 89 -1.94 12.37 4.61
N VAL A 90 -2.96 11.84 3.94
CA VAL A 90 -2.96 10.49 3.37
C VAL A 90 -2.32 10.43 1.99
N ILE A 91 -2.61 11.38 1.10
CA ILE A 91 -2.15 11.35 -0.30
C ILE A 91 -0.62 11.20 -0.41
N PRO A 92 0.21 11.99 0.29
CA PRO A 92 1.67 11.87 0.16
C PRO A 92 2.18 10.49 0.58
N VAL A 93 1.58 9.89 1.61
CA VAL A 93 1.95 8.55 2.08
C VAL A 93 1.50 7.47 1.08
N ALA A 94 0.31 7.61 0.50
CA ALA A 94 -0.19 6.69 -0.52
C ALA A 94 0.68 6.72 -1.79
N ILE A 95 1.06 7.92 -2.25
CA ILE A 95 2.02 8.09 -3.35
C ILE A 95 3.36 7.47 -2.97
N GLY A 96 3.86 7.77 -1.77
CA GLY A 96 5.09 7.22 -1.23
C GLY A 96 5.08 5.69 -1.24
N ALA A 97 4.00 5.04 -0.83
CA ALA A 97 3.88 3.58 -0.85
C ALA A 97 4.02 2.99 -2.27
N MET A 98 3.59 3.70 -3.31
CA MET A 98 3.73 3.24 -4.70
C MET A 98 5.16 3.32 -5.23
N VAL A 99 6.05 4.01 -4.52
CA VAL A 99 7.47 4.20 -4.87
C VAL A 99 8.42 3.82 -3.71
N SER A 100 7.92 3.11 -2.69
CA SER A 100 8.66 2.76 -1.47
C SER A 100 8.88 1.25 -1.37
N THR A 101 9.77 0.89 -0.44
CA THR A 101 10.53 -0.36 -0.37
C THR A 101 10.24 -1.16 0.89
N ASP A 102 9.13 -0.89 1.57
CA ASP A 102 8.95 -1.49 2.88
C ASP A 102 7.48 -1.74 3.23
N LEU A 103 7.10 -3.01 3.19
CA LEU A 103 5.85 -3.53 3.77
C LEU A 103 5.75 -3.27 5.29
N GLY A 104 6.88 -3.09 5.96
CA GLY A 104 7.01 -2.68 7.35
C GLY A 104 6.81 -1.18 7.59
N ASN A 105 6.55 -0.38 6.55
CA ASN A 105 6.34 1.06 6.71
C ASN A 105 5.05 1.36 7.49
N ARG A 106 5.20 1.54 8.81
CA ARG A 106 4.14 1.90 9.76
C ARG A 106 3.30 3.12 9.34
N MET A 107 3.88 4.04 8.54
CA MET A 107 3.16 5.23 8.08
C MET A 107 2.07 4.87 7.09
N VAL A 108 2.27 3.84 6.26
CA VAL A 108 1.29 3.39 5.27
C VAL A 108 0.06 2.82 5.99
N TRP A 109 0.28 2.04 7.05
CA TRP A 109 -0.79 1.51 7.91
C TRP A 109 -1.50 2.61 8.70
N PHE A 110 -0.76 3.59 9.24
CA PHE A 110 -1.34 4.77 9.88
C PHE A 110 -2.22 5.58 8.92
N ALA A 111 -1.72 5.86 7.71
CA ALA A 111 -2.46 6.60 6.69
C ALA A 111 -3.72 5.85 6.24
N LEU A 112 -3.64 4.52 6.08
CA LEU A 112 -4.80 3.69 5.81
C LEU A 112 -5.85 3.80 6.94
N GLY A 113 -5.44 3.67 8.20
CA GLY A 113 -6.34 3.83 9.35
C GLY A 113 -6.96 5.23 9.44
N LEU A 114 -6.16 6.27 9.18
CA LEU A 114 -6.63 7.66 9.13
C LEU A 114 -7.65 7.86 8.01
N ALA A 115 -7.39 7.32 6.81
CA ALA A 115 -8.33 7.36 5.69
C ALA A 115 -9.63 6.62 6.02
N LEU A 116 -9.54 5.43 6.61
CA LEU A 116 -10.68 4.64 7.07
C LEU A 116 -11.42 5.27 8.26
N SER A 117 -10.89 6.31 8.89
CA SER A 117 -11.62 7.09 9.91
C SER A 117 -12.60 8.10 9.28
N LEU A 118 -12.55 8.29 7.96
CA LEU A 118 -13.44 9.18 7.24
C LEU A 118 -14.90 8.83 7.54
N GLY A 119 -15.69 9.85 7.90
CA GLY A 119 -17.10 9.69 8.24
C GLY A 119 -17.38 9.23 9.69
N ILE A 120 -16.36 8.84 10.47
CA ILE A 120 -16.55 8.45 11.87
C ILE A 120 -16.58 9.70 12.76
N ARG A 121 -17.66 9.87 13.54
CA ARG A 121 -17.84 10.94 14.54
C ARG A 121 -17.97 10.30 15.93
N ALA A 122 -17.27 10.83 16.92
CA ALA A 122 -17.46 10.41 18.31
C ALA A 122 -18.79 10.99 18.82
N GLN A 123 -19.65 10.14 19.40
CA GLN A 123 -20.84 10.58 20.12
C GLN A 123 -20.53 10.55 21.61
N ARG A 124 -20.81 11.65 22.32
CA ARG A 124 -20.82 11.63 23.79
C ARG A 124 -22.05 10.85 24.22
N VAL A 125 -21.82 9.80 25.02
CA VAL A 125 -22.85 9.08 25.80
C VAL A 125 -23.06 9.83 27.10
#